data_AF-A0ABD5DE67-F1
#
_entry.id   AF-A0ABD5DE67-F1
#
_cell.length_a   1.000
_cell.length_b   1.000
_cell.length_c   1.000
_cell.angle_alpha   90.00
_cell.angle_beta   90.00
_cell.angle_gamma   90.00
#
_symmetry.space_group_name_H-M   'P 1'
#
loop_
_entity.id
_entity.type
_entity.pdbx_description
1 polymer ?
#
loop_
_entity_poly.entity_id
_entity_poly.type
_entity_poly.pdbx_seq_one_letter_code
_entity_poly.pdbx_strand_id
1 'polypeptide(L)'
;LVAGVMRLVIFPTGRHHHAPSDRLDHQVAKILQVPSATRSRIGRGQYLTPSEHNPVGLLEEALLEVMAADPIHQRICKELGKNLPFTRLDEL
;
A
#
# COMPACT_ATOMS: atom_id res chain seq x y z
N LEU A 1 -17.58 13.69 -37.43
CA LEU A 1 -16.52 13.87 -38.46
C LEU A 1 -15.24 14.44 -37.89
N VAL A 2 -15.25 15.62 -37.25
CA VAL A 2 -14.05 16.29 -36.70
C VAL A 2 -13.23 15.40 -35.75
N ALA A 3 -13.88 14.72 -34.79
CA ALA A 3 -13.19 13.82 -33.84
C ALA A 3 -12.50 12.63 -34.52
N GLY A 4 -13.02 12.13 -35.65
CA GLY A 4 -12.42 11.02 -36.40
C GLY A 4 -11.15 11.43 -37.14
N VAL A 5 -11.18 12.60 -37.80
CA VAL A 5 -10.02 13.19 -38.48
C VAL A 5 -8.91 13.47 -37.47
N MET A 6 -9.25 14.06 -36.32
CA MET A 6 -8.28 14.36 -35.28
C MET A 6 -7.65 13.08 -34.69
N ARG A 7 -8.42 12.00 -34.54
CA ARG A 7 -7.89 10.71 -34.06
C ARG A 7 -6.94 10.06 -35.04
N LEU A 8 -7.19 10.18 -36.36
CA LEU A 8 -6.28 9.67 -37.39
C LEU A 8 -4.95 10.45 -37.45
N VAL A 9 -5.00 11.77 -37.27
CA VAL A 9 -3.82 12.64 -37.24
C VAL A 9 -2.97 12.39 -35.99
N ILE A 10 -3.61 12.29 -34.82
CA ILE A 10 -2.90 12.15 -33.54
C ILE A 10 -2.46 10.70 -33.28
N PHE A 11 -3.29 9.71 -33.64
CA PHE A 11 -3.04 8.28 -33.40
C PHE A 11 -3.17 7.46 -34.70
N PRO A 12 -2.26 7.64 -35.67
CA PRO A 12 -2.36 7.02 -36.99
C PRO A 12 -2.33 5.49 -36.95
N THR A 13 -1.58 4.91 -36.01
CA THR A 13 -1.48 3.47 -35.76
C THR A 13 -2.34 3.01 -34.57
N GLY A 14 -3.24 3.86 -34.09
CA GLY A 14 -4.02 3.62 -32.86
C GLY A 14 -3.26 3.97 -31.58
N ARG A 15 -3.88 3.68 -30.42
CA ARG A 15 -3.25 3.91 -29.11
C ARG A 15 -2.33 2.74 -28.77
N HIS A 16 -1.06 3.01 -28.52
CA HIS A 16 -0.09 2.00 -28.12
C HIS A 16 -0.28 1.47 -26.69
N HIS A 17 -1.06 2.16 -25.87
CA HIS A 17 -1.33 1.77 -24.49
C HIS A 17 -2.82 1.83 -24.21
N HIS A 18 -3.30 0.81 -23.50
CA HIS A 18 -4.62 0.78 -22.91
C HIS A 18 -4.59 1.49 -21.55
N ALA A 19 -5.74 1.96 -21.09
CA ALA A 19 -5.89 2.41 -19.72
C ALA A 19 -5.50 1.27 -18.75
N PRO A 20 -4.92 1.58 -17.57
CA PRO A 20 -4.65 0.58 -16.57
C PRO A 20 -5.95 -0.14 -16.20
N SER A 21 -5.83 -1.44 -15.90
CA SER A 21 -6.97 -2.23 -15.43
C SER A 21 -7.02 -2.18 -13.90
N ASP A 22 -8.21 -2.23 -13.32
CA ASP A 22 -8.41 -2.30 -11.86
C ASP A 22 -7.60 -3.44 -11.22
N ARG A 23 -7.42 -4.55 -11.94
CA ARG A 23 -6.60 -5.68 -11.48
C ARG A 23 -5.14 -5.29 -11.32
N LEU A 24 -4.59 -4.50 -12.24
CA LEU A 24 -3.23 -3.99 -12.15
C LEU A 24 -3.12 -2.98 -11.00
N ASP A 25 -4.09 -2.07 -10.89
CA ASP A 25 -4.11 -1.07 -9.82
C ASP A 25 -4.18 -1.71 -8.44
N HIS A 26 -4.98 -2.77 -8.27
CA HIS A 26 -5.03 -3.55 -7.04
C HIS A 26 -3.68 -4.20 -6.69
N GLN A 27 -2.97 -4.73 -7.69
CA GLN A 27 -1.62 -5.31 -7.48
C GLN A 27 -0.63 -4.24 -7.03
N VAL A 28 -0.65 -3.06 -7.66
CA VAL A 28 0.21 -1.94 -7.29
C VAL A 28 -0.10 -1.46 -5.86
N ALA A 29 -1.38 -1.30 -5.52
CA ALA A 29 -1.80 -0.91 -4.18
C ALA A 29 -1.29 -1.90 -3.12
N LYS A 30 -1.36 -3.20 -3.40
CA LYS A 30 -0.83 -4.24 -2.50
C LYS A 30 0.69 -4.14 -2.31
N ILE A 31 1.44 -3.84 -3.38
CA ILE A 31 2.89 -3.64 -3.30
C ILE A 31 3.24 -2.42 -2.43
N LEU A 32 2.44 -1.36 -2.48
CA LEU A 32 2.68 -0.15 -1.70
C LEU A 32 2.34 -0.30 -0.21
N GLN A 33 1.32 -1.11 0.11
CA GLN A 33 0.87 -1.34 1.48
C GLN A 33 1.70 -2.40 2.22
N VAL A 34 2.25 -3.39 1.50
CA VAL A 34 3.01 -4.48 2.11
C VAL A 34 4.52 -4.21 2.01
N PRO A 35 5.29 -4.34 3.12
CA PRO A 35 6.74 -4.24 3.06
C PRO A 35 7.35 -5.21 2.03
N SER A 36 8.06 -4.66 1.06
CA SER A 36 8.69 -5.41 -0.02
C SER A 36 9.93 -4.69 -0.53
N ALA A 37 10.83 -5.43 -1.18
CA ALA A 37 12.01 -4.84 -1.82
C ALA A 37 11.63 -3.82 -2.90
N THR A 38 10.54 -4.08 -3.65
CA THR A 38 10.01 -3.15 -4.66
C THR A 38 9.52 -1.86 -4.04
N ARG A 39 8.71 -1.93 -2.96
CA ARG A 39 8.26 -0.75 -2.21
C ARG A 39 9.45 0.06 -1.70
N SER A 40 10.43 -0.62 -1.10
CA SER A 40 11.64 0.02 -0.57
C SER A 40 12.39 0.78 -1.67
N ARG A 41 12.50 0.19 -2.87
CA ARG A 41 13.14 0.83 -4.03
C ARG A 41 12.39 2.07 -4.52
N ILE A 42 11.06 2.04 -4.49
CA ILE A 42 10.19 3.17 -4.86
C ILE A 42 10.31 4.29 -3.83
N GLY A 43 10.36 3.95 -2.54
CA GLY A 43 10.49 4.91 -1.44
C GLY A 43 11.91 5.45 -1.20
N ARG A 44 12.90 5.05 -1.99
CA ARG A 44 14.29 5.53 -1.82
C ARG A 44 14.36 7.06 -1.91
N GLY A 45 15.01 7.66 -0.94
CA GLY A 45 15.17 9.12 -0.84
C GLY A 45 14.01 9.84 -0.15
N GLN A 46 12.96 9.12 0.28
CA GLN A 46 11.92 9.70 1.12
C GLN A 46 12.43 9.89 2.56
N TYR A 47 12.03 10.99 3.19
CA TYR A 47 12.30 11.24 4.60
C TYR A 47 11.24 10.52 5.45
N LEU A 48 11.60 9.32 5.94
CA LEU A 48 10.72 8.44 6.72
C LEU A 48 11.08 8.41 8.21
N THR A 49 11.97 9.30 8.67
CA THR A 49 12.29 9.39 10.10
C THR A 49 11.02 9.78 10.87
N PRO A 50 10.59 8.99 11.86
CA PRO A 50 9.44 9.32 12.68
C PRO A 50 9.72 10.59 13.48
N SER A 51 8.79 11.54 13.41
CA SER A 51 8.80 12.74 14.24
C SER A 51 7.37 13.27 14.35
N GLU A 52 7.10 14.06 15.38
CA GLU A 52 5.78 14.69 15.58
C GLU A 52 5.28 15.46 14.34
N HIS A 53 6.21 16.00 13.54
CA HIS A 53 5.92 16.79 12.34
C HIS A 53 5.95 15.97 11.04
N ASN A 54 6.22 14.66 11.12
CA ASN A 54 6.27 13.76 9.97
C ASN A 54 5.25 12.61 10.12
N PRO A 55 3.98 12.83 9.73
CA PRO A 55 2.95 11.80 9.85
C PRO A 55 3.24 10.56 9.00
N VAL A 56 4.00 10.71 7.90
CA VAL A 56 4.37 9.59 7.04
C VAL A 56 5.42 8.71 7.72
N GLY A 57 6.38 9.31 8.44
CA GLY A 57 7.35 8.58 9.26
C GLY A 57 6.68 7.84 10.42
N LEU A 58 5.72 8.48 11.10
CA LEU A 58 4.93 7.85 12.16
C LEU A 58 4.10 6.66 11.64
N LEU A 59 3.54 6.77 10.43
CA LEU A 59 2.80 5.67 9.82
C LEU A 59 3.69 4.47 9.50
N GLU A 60 4.93 4.71 9.05
CA GLU A 60 5.91 3.64 8.79
C GLU A 60 6.33 2.93 10.09
N GLU A 61 6.56 3.69 11.16
CA GLU A 61 6.85 3.14 12.48
C GLU A 61 5.71 2.27 13.00
N ALA A 62 4.47 2.79 12.96
CA ALA A 62 3.28 2.05 13.37
C ALA A 62 3.10 0.75 12.56
N LEU A 63 3.38 0.76 11.26
CA LEU A 63 3.31 -0.45 10.43
C LEU A 63 4.29 -1.53 10.93
N LEU A 64 5.52 -1.16 11.29
CA LEU A 64 6.51 -2.09 11.81
C LEU A 64 6.13 -2.63 13.19
N GLU A 65 5.59 -1.77 14.07
CA GLU A 65 5.09 -2.18 15.38
C GLU A 65 3.93 -3.17 15.28
N VAL A 66 2.95 -2.89 14.42
CA VAL A 66 1.81 -3.78 14.17
C VAL A 66 2.29 -5.15 13.67
N MET A 67 3.26 -5.19 12.77
CA MET A 67 3.84 -6.45 12.28
C MET A 67 4.58 -7.23 13.38
N ALA A 68 5.25 -6.55 14.30
CA ALA A 68 5.91 -7.18 15.44
C ALA A 68 4.89 -7.71 16.47
N ALA A 69 3.77 -7.01 16.65
CA ALA A 69 2.71 -7.37 17.57
C ALA A 69 1.79 -8.49 17.05
N ASP A 70 1.56 -8.58 15.74
CA ASP A 70 0.71 -9.62 15.12
C ASP A 70 1.05 -11.06 15.57
N PRO A 71 2.30 -11.56 15.50
CA PRO A 71 2.60 -12.92 15.94
C PRO A 71 2.36 -13.15 17.44
N ILE A 72 2.49 -12.11 18.27
CA ILE A 72 2.21 -12.19 19.70
C ILE A 72 0.70 -12.31 19.92
N HIS A 73 -0.08 -11.45 19.26
CA HIS A 73 -1.53 -11.47 19.32
C HIS A 73 -2.10 -12.81 18.81
N GLN A 74 -1.58 -13.34 17.70
CA GLN A 74 -2.00 -14.65 17.18
C GLN A 74 -1.78 -15.77 18.20
N ARG A 75 -0.66 -15.76 18.93
CA ARG A 75 -0.38 -16.75 20.00
C ARG A 75 -1.39 -16.62 21.13
N ILE A 76 -1.66 -15.40 21.59
CA ILE A 76 -2.62 -15.13 22.67
C ILE A 76 -4.03 -15.60 22.29
N CYS A 77 -4.51 -15.24 21.09
CA CYS A 77 -5.82 -15.67 20.58
C CYS A 77 -5.95 -17.19 20.47
N LYS A 78 -4.86 -17.87 20.07
CA LYS A 78 -4.81 -19.33 19.96
C LYS A 78 -4.94 -20.01 21.33
N GLU A 79 -4.17 -19.55 22.33
CA GLU A 79 -4.23 -20.12 23.69
C GLU A 79 -5.55 -19.83 24.39
N LEU A 80 -6.14 -18.65 24.17
CA LEU A 80 -7.44 -18.28 24.74
C LEU A 80 -8.64 -18.88 24.00
N GLY A 81 -8.43 -19.41 22.79
CA GLY A 81 -9.49 -19.93 21.92
C GLY A 81 -10.52 -18.86 21.50
N LYS A 82 -10.16 -17.58 21.55
CA LYS A 82 -11.03 -16.43 21.25
C LYS A 82 -10.33 -15.49 20.29
N ASN A 83 -11.10 -14.93 19.35
CA ASN A 83 -10.62 -13.87 18.48
C ASN A 83 -10.78 -12.53 19.21
N LEU A 84 -9.69 -12.06 19.81
CA LEU A 84 -9.65 -10.73 20.43
C LEU A 84 -9.49 -9.64 19.35
N PRO A 85 -10.01 -8.42 19.60
CA PRO A 85 -9.74 -7.29 18.74
C PRO A 85 -8.28 -6.85 18.85
N PHE A 86 -7.67 -6.51 17.72
CA PHE A 86 -6.28 -5.99 17.66
C PHE A 86 -6.18 -4.49 18.02
N THR A 87 -7.27 -3.88 18.47
CA THR A 87 -7.34 -2.45 18.79
C THR A 87 -7.44 -2.25 20.30
N ARG A 88 -6.93 -1.12 20.80
CA ARG A 88 -6.93 -0.77 22.24
C ARG A 88 -6.27 -1.84 23.12
N LEU A 89 -5.10 -2.30 22.69
CA LEU A 89 -4.34 -3.35 23.40
C LEU A 89 -3.86 -2.92 24.79
N ASP A 90 -3.90 -1.62 25.08
CA ASP A 90 -3.61 -0.99 26.37
C ASP A 90 -4.74 -1.12 27.40
N GLU A 91 -5.97 -1.42 26.97
CA GLU A 91 -7.15 -1.52 27.85
C GLU A 91 -7.56 -2.96 28.21
N LEU A 92 -6.83 -3.96 27.73
CA LEU A 92 -7.12 -5.40 27.93
C LEU A 92 -6.73 -5.92 29.32
#